data_AF-A0A5A9GHG6-F1
#
_entry.id   AF-A0A5A9GHG6-F1
#
_cell.length_a   1.000
_cell.length_b   1.000
_cell.length_c   1.000
_cell.angle_alpha   90.00
_cell.angle_beta   90.00
_cell.angle_gamma   90.00
#
_symmetry.space_group_name_H-M   'P 1'
#
loop_
_entity.id
_entity.type
_entity.pdbx_description
1 polymer ?
#
loop_
_entity_poly.entity_id
_entity_poly.type
_entity_poly.pdbx_seq_one_letter_code
_entity_poly.pdbx_strand_id
1 'polypeptide(L)'
;MTIEPPPDDRIPELYADGVFDIGFGNGMVRIDLFSLSALRKDANGQPLPAIRQRVVMSLPGFLASLSALEGMRQRLEAAGVLPPNSGPGPGAPVSAPPAAPAFHSPVQAPIQPATSSPATPATSPGRPRSPNFG
;
A
#
# COMPACT_ATOMS: atom_id res chain seq x y z
N MET A 1 28.00 11.71 46.65
CA MET A 1 26.85 10.93 46.16
C MET A 1 26.33 11.66 44.92
N THR A 2 26.87 11.35 43.74
CA THR A 2 26.30 11.84 42.47
C THR A 2 24.98 11.11 42.28
N ILE A 3 23.87 11.84 42.25
CA ILE A 3 22.58 11.29 41.88
C ILE A 3 22.57 11.32 40.36
N GLU A 4 22.78 10.15 39.74
CA GLU A 4 22.60 9.97 38.31
C GLU A 4 21.13 10.30 37.98
N PRO A 5 20.87 11.22 37.02
CA PRO A 5 19.50 11.55 36.65
C PRO A 5 18.81 10.29 36.11
N PRO A 6 17.49 10.11 36.37
CA PRO A 6 16.77 8.91 35.98
C PRO A 6 16.91 8.63 34.47
N PRO A 7 16.98 7.34 34.07
CA PRO A 7 17.30 6.92 32.71
C PRO A 7 16.28 7.32 31.63
N ASP A 8 15.14 7.89 32.03
CA ASP A 8 14.07 8.34 31.14
C ASP A 8 14.43 9.58 30.30
N ASP A 9 15.56 10.24 30.58
CA ASP A 9 15.96 11.50 29.94
C ASP A 9 16.72 11.34 28.61
N ARG A 10 16.91 10.10 28.14
CA ARG A 10 17.58 9.80 26.86
C ARG A 10 16.66 9.02 25.94
N ILE A 11 15.66 9.70 25.39
CA ILE A 11 14.89 9.15 24.29
C ILE A 11 15.87 8.82 23.15
N PRO A 12 16.02 7.54 22.75
CA PRO A 12 16.97 7.18 21.71
C PRO A 12 16.54 7.82 20.39
N GLU A 13 17.47 8.53 19.76
CA GLU A 13 17.24 9.13 18.45
C GLU A 13 17.33 8.07 17.36
N LEU A 14 16.32 8.05 16.48
CA LEU A 14 16.30 7.19 15.31
C LEU A 14 16.33 8.07 14.05
N TYR A 15 17.37 7.88 13.24
CA TYR A 15 17.36 8.43 11.89
C TYR A 15 16.36 7.67 11.01
N ALA A 16 15.51 8.40 10.30
CA ALA A 16 14.60 7.88 9.29
C ALA A 16 14.63 8.81 8.06
N ASP A 17 14.72 8.22 6.86
CA ASP A 17 14.63 8.97 5.60
C ASP A 17 13.19 9.46 5.37
N GLY A 18 12.21 8.73 5.90
CA GLY A 18 10.80 9.11 5.84
C GLY A 18 9.85 8.02 6.29
N VAL A 19 8.59 8.18 5.86
CA VAL A 19 7.50 7.21 6.08
C VAL A 19 7.39 6.28 4.87
N PHE A 20 7.40 4.98 5.13
CA PHE A 20 7.24 3.94 4.14
C PHE A 20 5.77 3.62 3.89
N ASP A 21 5.01 3.44 4.98
CA ASP A 21 3.58 3.12 4.93
C ASP A 21 2.83 3.74 6.11
N ILE A 22 1.55 4.04 5.89
CA ILE A 22 0.61 4.45 6.94
C ILE A 22 -0.64 3.59 6.83
N GLY A 23 -0.85 2.72 7.83
CA GLY A 23 -2.01 1.85 7.92
C GLY A 23 -2.98 2.27 9.01
N PHE A 24 -4.28 2.08 8.78
CA PHE A 24 -5.31 2.21 9.82
C PHE A 24 -6.07 0.89 9.97
N GLY A 25 -6.20 0.42 11.21
CA GLY A 25 -6.95 -0.79 11.51
C GLY A 25 -7.13 -0.99 13.01
N ASN A 26 -8.26 -1.59 13.39
CA ASN A 26 -8.63 -1.83 14.80
C ASN A 26 -8.58 -0.55 15.66
N GLY A 27 -8.92 0.60 15.09
CA GLY A 27 -8.90 1.90 15.79
C GLY A 27 -7.50 2.51 15.98
N MET A 28 -6.46 1.88 15.43
CA MET A 28 -5.07 2.30 15.57
C MET A 28 -4.48 2.70 14.22
N VAL A 29 -3.62 3.71 14.26
CA VAL A 29 -2.78 4.13 13.14
C VAL A 29 -1.38 3.55 13.34
N ARG A 30 -0.82 2.97 12.28
CA ARG A 30 0.54 2.41 12.24
C ARG A 30 1.32 3.18 11.19
N ILE A 31 2.46 3.73 11.58
CA ILE A 31 3.37 4.46 10.69
C ILE A 31 4.68 3.69 10.66
N ASP A 32 5.07 3.24 9.47
CA ASP A 32 6.34 2.57 9.24
C ASP A 32 7.37 3.59 8.79
N LEU A 33 8.43 3.79 9.59
CA LEU A 33 9.57 4.62 9.24
C LEU A 33 10.64 3.75 8.57
N PHE A 34 11.24 4.26 7.49
CA PHE A 34 12.31 3.55 6.79
C PHE A 34 13.59 4.37 6.71
N SER A 35 14.68 3.63 6.46
CA SER A 35 15.89 4.21 5.90
C SER A 35 16.39 3.38 4.72
N LEU A 36 17.13 4.00 3.83
CA LEU A 36 17.83 3.31 2.75
C LEU A 36 18.88 2.34 3.31
N SER A 37 18.86 1.10 2.85
CA SER A 37 19.76 0.06 3.33
C SER A 37 21.14 0.20 2.70
N ALA A 38 22.18 0.32 3.53
CA ALA A 38 23.57 0.27 3.06
C ALA A 38 23.96 -1.11 2.50
N LEU A 39 23.27 -2.18 2.94
CA LEU A 39 23.64 -3.57 2.65
C LEU A 39 22.79 -4.22 1.55
N ARG A 40 21.52 -3.80 1.42
CA ARG A 40 20.58 -4.38 0.46
C ARG A 40 20.36 -3.43 -0.69
N LYS A 41 20.61 -3.91 -1.90
CA LYS A 41 20.48 -3.16 -3.14
C LYS A 41 19.58 -3.89 -4.13
N ASP A 42 18.95 -3.15 -5.01
CA ASP A 42 18.20 -3.71 -6.15
C ASP A 42 19.13 -4.16 -7.29
N ALA A 43 18.55 -4.66 -8.39
CA ALA A 43 19.29 -5.09 -9.57
C ALA A 43 20.09 -3.97 -10.25
N ASN A 44 19.72 -2.72 -10.02
CA ASN A 44 20.41 -1.53 -10.56
C ASN A 44 21.45 -0.97 -9.58
N GLY A 45 21.68 -1.64 -8.45
CA GLY A 45 22.63 -1.22 -7.42
C GLY A 45 22.12 -0.12 -6.48
N GLN A 46 20.83 0.22 -6.53
CA GLN A 46 20.23 1.26 -5.68
C GLN A 46 19.87 0.69 -4.30
N PRO A 47 20.13 1.42 -3.20
CA PRO A 47 19.73 1.03 -1.85
C PRO A 47 18.23 0.74 -1.74
N LEU A 48 17.87 -0.41 -1.17
CA LEU A 48 16.48 -0.75 -0.90
C LEU A 48 16.02 -0.14 0.42
N PRO A 49 14.76 0.36 0.51
CA PRO A 49 14.19 0.82 1.77
C PRO A 49 14.10 -0.33 2.79
N ALA A 50 14.48 -0.04 4.04
CA ALA A 50 14.41 -0.96 5.15
C ALA A 50 13.65 -0.31 6.32
N ILE A 51 12.59 -0.96 6.78
CA ILE A 51 11.83 -0.49 7.95
C ILE A 51 12.74 -0.48 9.19
N ARG A 52 12.80 0.66 9.86
CA ARG A 52 13.60 0.86 11.08
C ARG A 52 12.76 0.90 12.35
N GLN A 53 11.55 1.46 12.25
CA GLN A 53 10.64 1.57 13.37
C GLN A 53 9.21 1.61 12.89
N ARG A 54 8.34 0.93 13.63
CA ARG A 54 6.89 1.09 13.51
C ARG A 54 6.41 1.91 14.71
N VAL A 55 5.76 3.03 14.44
CA VAL A 55 5.05 3.82 15.44
C VAL A 55 3.58 3.43 15.40
N VAL A 56 3.01 3.06 16.54
CA VAL A 56 1.59 2.69 16.64
C VAL A 56 0.92 3.66 17.62
N MET A 57 -0.16 4.29 17.20
CA MET A 57 -0.87 5.28 17.99
C MET A 57 -2.37 5.16 17.79
N SER A 58 -3.15 5.72 18.74
CA SER A 58 -4.60 5.82 18.59
C SER A 58 -4.97 6.87 17.54
N LEU A 59 -6.20 6.81 17.01
CA LEU A 59 -6.70 7.83 16.10
C LEU A 59 -6.61 9.27 16.68
N PRO A 60 -6.99 9.53 17.95
CA PRO A 60 -6.79 10.86 18.54
C PRO A 60 -5.33 11.29 18.61
N GLY A 61 -4.42 10.37 18.95
CA GLY A 61 -2.98 10.65 18.99
C GLY A 61 -2.44 11.04 17.61
N PHE A 62 -2.87 10.34 16.56
CA PHE A 62 -2.50 10.66 15.18
C PHE A 62 -2.98 12.05 14.75
N LEU A 63 -4.22 12.43 15.04
CA LEU A 63 -4.75 13.76 14.71
C LEU A 63 -3.98 14.87 15.43
N ALA A 64 -3.60 14.66 16.69
CA ALA A 64 -2.75 15.58 17.43
C ALA A 64 -1.35 15.70 16.80
N SER A 65 -0.74 14.57 16.41
CA SER A 65 0.55 14.56 15.71
C SER A 65 0.49 15.27 14.36
N LEU A 66 -0.57 15.08 13.58
CA LEU A 66 -0.77 15.77 12.30
C LEU A 66 -0.79 17.28 12.48
N SER A 67 -1.57 17.79 13.44
CA SER A 67 -1.61 19.22 13.75
C SER A 67 -0.24 19.78 14.16
N ALA A 68 0.53 19.01 14.95
CA ALA A 68 1.89 19.41 15.35
C ALA A 68 2.85 19.46 14.14
N LEU A 69 2.77 18.49 13.23
CA LEU A 69 3.57 18.45 12.00
C LEU A 69 3.22 19.62 11.05
N GLU A 70 1.94 19.94 10.90
CA GLU A 70 1.48 21.11 10.13
C GLU A 70 1.98 22.43 10.75
N GLY A 71 1.91 22.56 12.07
CA GLY A 71 2.48 23.72 12.78
C GLY A 71 3.98 23.84 12.60
N MET A 72 4.72 22.72 12.61
CA MET A 72 6.15 22.70 12.32
C MET A 72 6.42 23.16 10.88
N ARG A 73 5.65 22.67 9.90
CA ARG A 73 5.77 23.10 8.51
C ARG A 73 5.61 24.62 8.37
N GLN A 74 4.57 25.20 8.98
CA GLN A 74 4.34 26.65 8.94
C GLN A 74 5.54 27.44 9.50
N ARG A 75 6.17 26.94 10.58
CA ARG A 75 7.39 27.55 11.14
C ARG A 75 8.57 27.45 10.18
N LEU A 76 8.74 26.32 9.49
CA LEU A 76 9.81 26.15 8.49
C LEU A 76 9.60 27.04 7.27
N GLU A 77 8.36 27.26 6.83
CA GLU A 77 8.01 28.21 5.76
C GLU A 77 8.30 29.66 6.21
N ALA A 78 7.88 30.04 7.42
CA ALA A 78 8.15 31.36 7.97
C ALA A 78 9.66 31.65 8.16
N ALA A 79 10.45 30.61 8.43
CA ALA A 79 11.91 30.70 8.51
C ALA A 79 12.61 30.70 7.14
N GLY A 80 11.87 30.54 6.03
CA GLY A 80 12.42 30.48 4.68
C GLY A 80 13.15 29.19 4.34
N VAL A 81 13.05 28.15 5.19
CA VAL A 81 13.68 26.83 4.98
C VAL A 81 12.89 26.01 3.94
N LEU A 82 11.58 26.16 3.93
CA LEU A 82 10.68 25.55 2.96
C LEU A 82 10.07 26.64 2.06
N PRO A 83 9.96 26.43 0.74
CA PRO A 83 9.17 27.33 -0.10
C PRO A 83 7.71 27.37 0.40
N PRO A 84 7.04 28.53 0.34
CA PRO A 84 5.64 28.63 0.72
C PRO A 84 4.82 27.62 -0.10
N ASN A 85 3.89 26.93 0.57
CA ASN A 85 3.05 25.92 -0.05
C ASN A 85 2.25 26.49 -1.23
N SER A 86 2.81 26.39 -2.44
CA SER A 86 2.10 26.68 -3.68
C SER A 86 1.34 25.41 -4.08
N GLY A 87 0.32 25.04 -3.28
CA GLY A 87 -0.58 23.98 -3.68
C GLY A 87 -1.29 24.36 -4.99
N PRO A 88 -1.68 23.40 -5.85
CA PRO A 88 -2.60 23.71 -6.93
C PRO A 88 -3.88 24.25 -6.27
N GLY A 89 -4.21 25.51 -6.53
CA GLY A 89 -5.49 26.07 -6.13
C GLY A 89 -6.64 25.22 -6.70
N PRO A 90 -7.84 25.26 -6.09
CA PRO A 90 -9.02 24.60 -6.65
C PRO A 90 -9.36 25.27 -8.00
N GLY A 91 -8.84 24.72 -9.09
CA GLY A 91 -8.99 25.33 -10.41
C GLY A 91 -8.05 24.87 -11.53
N ALA A 92 -7.15 23.90 -11.32
CA ALA A 92 -6.50 23.27 -12.47
C ALA A 92 -7.47 22.26 -13.10
N PRO A 93 -7.91 22.44 -14.36
CA PRO A 93 -8.68 21.40 -15.03
C PRO A 93 -7.79 20.17 -15.15
N VAL A 94 -8.18 19.11 -14.45
CA VAL A 94 -7.70 17.76 -14.73
C VAL A 94 -8.00 17.53 -16.21
N SER A 95 -6.96 17.63 -17.04
CA SER A 95 -7.05 17.16 -18.42
C SER A 95 -7.44 15.70 -18.34
N ALA A 96 -8.63 15.41 -18.84
CA ALA A 96 -9.26 14.10 -18.78
C ALA A 96 -8.27 13.02 -19.28
N PRO A 97 -8.26 11.83 -18.67
CA PRO A 97 -7.53 10.71 -19.25
C PRO A 97 -8.07 10.44 -20.67
N PRO A 98 -7.20 10.12 -21.66
CA PRO A 98 -7.69 9.70 -22.96
C PRO A 98 -8.54 8.44 -22.78
N ALA A 99 -9.76 8.51 -23.33
CA ALA A 99 -10.72 7.42 -23.36
C ALA A 99 -10.04 6.12 -23.80
N ALA A 100 -10.16 5.08 -22.97
CA ALA A 100 -9.87 3.72 -23.37
C ALA A 100 -10.73 3.33 -24.58
N PRO A 101 -10.20 2.56 -25.55
CA PRO A 101 -10.98 2.12 -26.70
C PRO A 101 -12.15 1.27 -26.24
N ALA A 102 -13.34 1.68 -26.67
CA ALA A 102 -14.59 0.96 -26.45
C ALA A 102 -14.47 -0.48 -26.97
N PHE A 103 -14.83 -1.44 -26.12
CA PHE A 103 -15.12 -2.80 -26.55
C PHE A 103 -16.32 -2.76 -27.50
N HIS A 104 -16.06 -2.76 -28.80
CA HIS A 104 -17.09 -2.99 -29.82
C HIS A 104 -17.48 -4.46 -29.78
N SER A 105 -18.67 -4.73 -29.24
CA SER A 105 -19.44 -5.92 -29.59
C SER A 105 -20.42 -5.56 -30.69
N PRO A 106 -20.24 -6.02 -31.94
CA PRO A 106 -21.35 -6.17 -32.85
C PRO A 106 -21.89 -7.60 -32.75
N VAL A 107 -23.10 -7.71 -32.24
CA VAL A 107 -23.93 -8.91 -32.44
C VAL A 107 -24.43 -8.89 -33.89
N GLN A 108 -24.17 -9.94 -34.67
CA GLN A 108 -25.01 -10.30 -35.81
C GLN A 108 -24.92 -11.81 -36.10
N ALA A 109 -26.00 -12.53 -35.83
CA ALA A 109 -26.30 -13.90 -36.30
C ALA A 109 -26.85 -13.84 -37.75
N PRO A 110 -27.30 -14.94 -38.42
CA PRO A 110 -27.23 -16.39 -38.16
C PRO A 110 -26.85 -17.24 -39.41
N ILE A 111 -26.24 -18.43 -39.28
CA ILE A 111 -26.41 -19.56 -40.24
C ILE A 111 -25.78 -20.88 -39.71
N GLN A 112 -26.62 -21.89 -39.46
CA GLN A 112 -26.29 -23.33 -39.55
C GLN A 112 -26.61 -23.78 -41.00
N PRO A 113 -26.10 -24.89 -41.60
CA PRO A 113 -25.55 -26.16 -41.07
C PRO A 113 -24.12 -26.47 -41.64
N ALA A 114 -23.35 -27.53 -41.35
CA ALA A 114 -23.64 -28.96 -41.26
C ALA A 114 -22.47 -29.77 -40.62
N THR A 115 -22.84 -30.87 -39.94
CA THR A 115 -22.21 -32.20 -39.84
C THR A 115 -20.68 -32.37 -39.83
N SER A 116 -20.12 -32.87 -38.70
CA SER A 116 -19.47 -34.21 -38.58
C SER A 116 -18.75 -34.39 -37.23
N SER A 117 -19.01 -35.49 -36.52
CA SER A 117 -18.35 -35.98 -35.29
C SER A 117 -16.83 -36.29 -35.50
N PRO A 118 -15.96 -36.55 -34.47
CA PRO A 118 -16.07 -37.71 -33.54
C PRO A 118 -15.47 -37.58 -32.09
N ALA A 119 -15.77 -38.62 -31.29
CA ALA A 119 -14.96 -39.31 -30.26
C ALA A 119 -14.65 -38.72 -28.86
N THR A 120 -15.45 -39.18 -27.88
CA THR A 120 -15.15 -39.71 -26.51
C THR A 120 -14.03 -39.12 -25.62
N PRO A 121 -14.34 -38.74 -24.36
CA PRO A 121 -13.40 -38.77 -23.24
C PRO A 121 -13.40 -40.13 -22.52
N ALA A 122 -12.22 -40.50 -22.02
CA ALA A 122 -11.86 -41.79 -21.44
C ALA A 122 -12.54 -42.14 -20.10
N THR A 123 -12.85 -43.42 -19.97
CA THR A 123 -13.40 -44.15 -18.82
C THR A 123 -12.40 -44.23 -17.65
N SER A 124 -12.82 -43.90 -16.42
CA SER A 124 -12.14 -44.33 -15.18
C SER A 124 -12.84 -45.55 -14.57
N PRO A 125 -12.10 -46.56 -14.08
CA PRO A 125 -12.68 -47.86 -13.70
C PRO A 125 -13.18 -47.91 -12.25
N GLY A 126 -14.40 -48.43 -12.09
CA GLY A 126 -14.79 -49.43 -11.06
C GLY A 126 -14.71 -49.07 -9.58
N ARG A 127 -15.86 -48.82 -8.96
CA ARG A 127 -16.12 -49.18 -7.55
C ARG A 127 -17.32 -50.15 -7.50
N PRO A 128 -17.18 -51.36 -6.95
CA PRO A 128 -18.25 -52.36 -7.00
C PRO A 128 -19.39 -52.06 -6.01
N ARG A 129 -20.59 -52.48 -6.41
CA ARG A 129 -21.89 -52.40 -5.70
C ARG A 129 -21.85 -53.09 -4.33
N SER A 130 -22.40 -52.42 -3.32
CA SER A 130 -22.81 -53.04 -2.05
C SER A 130 -24.05 -53.92 -2.26
N PRO A 131 -24.15 -55.13 -1.67
CA PRO A 131 -25.40 -55.87 -1.61
C PRO A 131 -26.22 -55.45 -0.38
N ASN A 132 -27.50 -55.23 -0.62
CA ASN A 132 -28.52 -54.96 0.39
C ASN A 132 -29.03 -56.31 0.92
N PHE A 133 -29.01 -56.51 2.24
CA PHE A 133 -29.74 -57.58 2.94
C PHE A 133 -30.48 -56.94 4.11
N GLY A 134 -31.77 -57.24 4.22
CA GLY A 134 -32.72 -56.61 5.15
C GLY A 134 -32.70 -57.14 6.56
#